data_AF-A0A4V3ERF0-F1
#
_entry.id   AF-A0A4V3ERF0-F1
#
_cell.length_a   1.000
_cell.length_b   1.000
_cell.length_c   1.000
_cell.angle_alpha   90.00
_cell.angle_beta   90.00
_cell.angle_gamma   90.00
#
_symmetry.space_group_name_H-M   'P 1'
#
loop_
_entity.id
_entity.type
_entity.pdbx_description
1 polymer ?
#
loop_
_entity_poly.entity_id
_entity_poly.type
_entity_poly.pdbx_seq_one_letter_code
_entity_poly.pdbx_strand_id
1 'polypeptide(L)'
;MEFFKEILTIIVGILIALYINNWNENRKDANYINKIFVSIDKELIESNDDIKKKMPQQQTLIDTLGFYKKNDTISIFDVMMKVNGVQIPQIRISSWKAISS
;
A
#
# COMPACT_ATOMS: atom_id res chain seq x y z
N MET A 1 37.30 47.85 -12.28
CA MET A 1 37.18 46.68 -11.37
C MET A 1 35.79 46.55 -10.75
N GLU A 2 35.05 47.64 -10.49
CA GLU A 2 33.75 47.57 -9.82
C GLU A 2 32.65 46.84 -10.61
N PHE A 3 32.62 47.00 -11.93
CA PHE A 3 31.66 46.31 -12.81
C PHE A 3 31.71 44.77 -12.72
N PHE A 4 32.91 44.19 -12.65
CA PHE A 4 33.07 42.73 -12.48
C PHE A 4 32.59 42.24 -11.11
N LYS A 5 32.79 43.06 -10.07
CA LYS A 5 32.32 42.75 -8.71
C LYS A 5 30.79 42.77 -8.64
N GLU A 6 30.15 43.70 -9.34
CA GLU A 6 28.69 43.79 -9.43
C GLU A 6 28.08 42.59 -10.15
N ILE A 7 28.62 42.22 -11.33
CA ILE A 7 28.19 41.01 -12.07
C ILE A 7 28.38 39.76 -11.21
N LEU A 8 29.52 39.62 -10.55
CA LEU A 8 29.79 38.46 -9.68
C LEU A 8 28.79 38.37 -8.53
N THR A 9 28.41 39.51 -7.94
CA THR A 9 27.43 39.57 -6.85
C THR A 9 26.04 39.13 -7.33
N ILE A 10 25.63 39.57 -8.51
CA ILE A 10 24.35 39.17 -9.11
C ILE A 10 24.34 37.67 -9.41
N ILE A 11 25.42 37.14 -10.00
CA ILE A 11 25.55 35.71 -10.30
C ILE A 11 25.46 34.89 -9.01
N VAL A 12 26.17 35.28 -7.96
CA VAL A 12 26.11 34.59 -6.66
C VAL A 12 24.70 34.60 -6.08
N GLY A 13 23.98 35.73 -6.19
CA GLY A 13 22.58 35.81 -5.74
C GLY A 13 21.65 34.82 -6.46
N ILE A 14 21.76 34.74 -7.78
CA ILE A 14 20.97 33.78 -8.60
C ILE A 14 21.34 32.34 -8.26
N LEU A 15 22.63 32.03 -8.13
CA LEU A 15 23.10 30.68 -7.80
C LEU A 15 22.59 30.23 -6.43
N ILE A 16 22.63 31.10 -5.43
CA ILE A 16 22.10 30.79 -4.08
C ILE A 16 20.59 30.55 -4.15
N ALA A 17 19.84 31.38 -4.89
CA ALA A 17 18.39 31.20 -5.05
C ALA A 17 18.05 29.85 -5.70
N LEU A 18 18.74 29.48 -6.79
CA LEU A 18 18.58 28.19 -7.45
C LEU A 18 18.97 27.02 -6.53
N TYR A 19 20.06 27.17 -5.78
CA TYR A 19 20.52 26.15 -4.84
C TYR A 19 19.49 25.87 -3.75
N ILE A 20 18.93 26.90 -3.14
CA ILE A 20 17.88 26.78 -2.11
C ILE A 20 16.63 26.14 -2.71
N ASN A 21 16.22 26.56 -3.93
CA ASN A 21 15.05 25.99 -4.59
C ASN A 21 15.23 24.49 -4.87
N ASN A 22 16.35 24.10 -5.47
CA ASN A 22 16.65 22.69 -5.77
C ASN A 22 16.71 21.83 -4.51
N TRP A 23 17.31 22.35 -3.43
CA TRP A 23 17.35 21.62 -2.15
C TRP A 23 15.95 21.41 -1.56
N ASN A 24 15.08 22.42 -1.65
CA ASN A 24 13.70 22.32 -1.17
C ASN A 24 12.86 21.34 -1.99
N GLU A 25 13.00 21.36 -3.32
CA GLU A 25 12.35 20.40 -4.23
C GLU A 25 12.79 18.96 -3.91
N ASN A 26 14.11 18.71 -3.84
CA ASN A 26 14.65 17.40 -3.48
C ASN A 26 14.12 16.89 -2.14
N ARG A 27 14.00 17.77 -1.14
CA ARG A 27 13.43 17.42 0.17
C ARG A 27 11.95 17.07 0.08
N LYS A 28 11.17 17.80 -0.72
CA LYS A 28 9.74 17.51 -0.92
C LYS A 28 9.54 16.18 -1.61
N ASP A 29 10.33 15.88 -2.64
CA ASP A 29 10.28 14.62 -3.37
C ASP A 29 10.65 13.44 -2.46
N ALA A 30 11.73 13.56 -1.69
CA ALA A 30 12.11 12.54 -0.71
C ALA A 30 11.00 12.27 0.32
N ASN A 31 10.35 13.33 0.82
CA ASN A 31 9.23 13.20 1.75
C ASN A 31 8.00 12.53 1.11
N TYR A 32 7.71 12.85 -0.16
CA TYR A 32 6.61 12.26 -0.90
C TYR A 32 6.83 10.75 -1.10
N ILE A 33 8.01 10.36 -1.56
CA ILE A 33 8.39 8.94 -1.72
C ILE A 33 8.33 8.20 -0.38
N ASN A 34 8.83 8.80 0.70
CA ASN A 34 8.77 8.18 2.02
C ASN A 34 7.33 7.95 2.50
N LYS A 35 6.43 8.92 2.29
CA LYS A 35 5.00 8.76 2.64
C LYS A 35 4.35 7.62 1.88
N ILE A 36 4.65 7.48 0.58
CA ILE A 36 4.17 6.36 -0.23
C ILE A 36 4.69 5.04 0.33
N PHE A 37 5.99 4.94 0.61
CA PHE A 37 6.59 3.72 1.16
C PHE A 37 5.93 3.28 2.46
N VAL A 38 5.75 4.21 3.41
CA VAL A 38 5.05 3.95 4.68
C VAL A 38 3.61 3.50 4.45
N SER A 39 2.92 4.09 3.47
CA SER A 39 1.54 3.74 3.15
C SER A 39 1.43 2.34 2.54
N ILE A 40 2.34 1.99 1.62
CA ILE A 40 2.43 0.63 1.03
C ILE A 40 2.74 -0.40 2.11
N ASP A 41 3.74 -0.14 2.96
CA ASP A 41 4.12 -1.05 4.05
C ASP A 41 2.93 -1.33 4.99
N LYS A 42 2.23 -0.27 5.39
CA LYS A 42 1.01 -0.39 6.19
C LYS A 42 -0.08 -1.20 5.48
N GLU A 43 -0.34 -0.95 4.20
CA GLU A 43 -1.34 -1.70 3.42
C GLU A 43 -0.99 -3.19 3.33
N LEU A 44 0.30 -3.52 3.17
CA LEU A 44 0.78 -4.90 3.13
C LEU A 44 0.63 -5.59 4.48
N ILE A 45 0.97 -4.92 5.58
CA ILE A 45 0.79 -5.44 6.94
C ILE A 45 -0.70 -5.72 7.20
N GLU A 46 -1.58 -4.76 6.92
CA GLU A 46 -3.02 -4.92 7.12
C GLU A 46 -3.60 -6.06 6.25
N SER A 47 -3.17 -6.17 5.00
CA SER A 47 -3.62 -7.25 4.10
C SER A 47 -3.14 -8.63 4.60
N ASN A 48 -1.90 -8.72 5.07
CA ASN A 48 -1.34 -9.95 5.64
C ASN A 48 -2.08 -10.38 6.92
N ASP A 49 -2.41 -9.43 7.78
CA ASP A 49 -3.18 -9.70 9.00
C ASP A 49 -4.60 -10.19 8.68
N ASP A 50 -5.25 -9.58 7.69
CA ASP A 50 -6.56 -10.03 7.22
C ASP A 50 -6.50 -11.44 6.60
N ILE A 51 -5.48 -11.74 5.80
CA ILE A 51 -5.24 -13.09 5.27
C ILE A 51 -5.09 -14.09 6.42
N LYS A 52 -4.21 -13.81 7.39
CA LYS A 52 -3.99 -14.69 8.54
C LYS A 52 -5.25 -14.91 9.36
N LYS A 53 -6.10 -13.90 9.49
CA LYS A 53 -7.37 -14.00 10.22
C LYS A 53 -8.41 -14.85 9.47
N LYS A 54 -8.47 -14.76 8.15
CA LYS A 54 -9.46 -15.47 7.32
C LYS A 54 -9.03 -16.88 6.90
N MET A 55 -7.72 -17.17 6.88
CA MET A 55 -7.17 -18.46 6.47
C MET A 55 -7.69 -19.65 7.31
N PRO A 56 -7.77 -19.60 8.66
CA PRO A 56 -8.35 -20.70 9.45
C PRO A 56 -9.83 -20.95 9.13
N GLN A 57 -10.58 -19.90 8.81
CA GLN A 57 -12.01 -20.01 8.48
C GLN A 57 -12.19 -20.67 7.11
N GLN A 58 -11.33 -20.33 6.14
CA GLN A 58 -11.26 -21.01 4.84
C GLN A 58 -10.91 -22.50 5.01
N GLN A 59 -9.96 -22.84 5.87
CA GLN A 59 -9.61 -24.23 6.17
C GLN A 59 -10.81 -24.98 6.77
N THR A 60 -11.49 -24.37 7.75
CA THR A 60 -12.68 -24.96 8.38
C THR A 60 -13.79 -25.22 7.37
N LEU A 61 -13.98 -24.32 6.40
CA LEU A 61 -14.93 -24.52 5.31
C LEU A 61 -14.55 -25.70 4.42
N ILE A 62 -13.28 -25.81 4.03
CA ILE A 62 -12.78 -26.93 3.22
C ILE A 62 -12.98 -28.25 3.97
N ASP A 63 -12.65 -28.29 5.26
CA ASP A 63 -12.79 -29.48 6.10
C ASP A 63 -14.26 -29.88 6.23
N THR A 64 -15.15 -28.90 6.44
CA THR A 64 -16.60 -29.12 6.55
C THR A 64 -17.18 -29.64 5.23
N LEU A 65 -16.82 -29.04 4.10
CA LEU A 65 -17.22 -29.52 2.77
C LEU A 65 -16.70 -30.93 2.51
N GLY A 66 -15.47 -31.23 2.92
CA GLY A 66 -14.87 -32.56 2.83
C GLY A 66 -15.63 -33.60 3.65
N PHE A 67 -16.04 -33.26 4.87
CA PHE A 67 -16.82 -34.13 5.75
C PHE A 67 -18.20 -34.48 5.16
N TYR A 68 -18.92 -33.49 4.61
CA TYR A 68 -20.25 -33.71 4.03
C TYR A 68 -20.23 -34.17 2.57
N LYS A 69 -19.05 -34.39 1.96
CA LYS A 69 -18.91 -34.71 0.52
C LYS A 69 -19.73 -35.91 0.04
N LYS A 70 -19.96 -36.91 0.91
CA LYS A 70 -20.73 -38.13 0.58
C LYS A 70 -22.18 -38.08 1.06
N ASN A 71 -22.62 -36.94 1.58
CA ASN A 71 -23.96 -36.77 2.12
C ASN A 71 -24.86 -36.13 1.06
N ASP A 72 -25.66 -36.95 0.39
CA ASP A 72 -26.58 -36.51 -0.67
C ASP A 72 -27.90 -35.91 -0.13
N THR A 73 -28.08 -35.88 1.19
CA THR A 73 -29.31 -35.40 1.84
C THR A 73 -29.26 -33.94 2.27
N ILE A 74 -28.05 -33.38 2.43
CA ILE A 74 -27.85 -31.97 2.79
C ILE A 74 -27.35 -31.18 1.58
N SER A 75 -27.88 -29.97 1.38
CA SER A 75 -27.44 -29.13 0.28
C SER A 75 -26.05 -28.53 0.57
N ILE A 76 -25.26 -28.28 -0.48
CA ILE A 76 -23.96 -27.60 -0.37
C ILE A 76 -24.12 -26.23 0.29
N PHE A 77 -25.22 -25.53 0.00
CA PHE A 77 -25.52 -24.23 0.60
C PHE A 77 -25.65 -24.33 2.13
N ASP A 78 -26.40 -25.32 2.64
CA ASP A 78 -26.55 -25.54 4.09
C ASP A 78 -25.22 -25.88 4.75
N VAL A 79 -24.37 -26.68 4.06
CA VAL A 79 -23.02 -27.01 4.55
C VAL A 79 -22.14 -25.77 4.63
N MET A 80 -22.18 -24.88 3.63
CA MET A 80 -21.42 -23.62 3.64
C MET A 80 -21.89 -22.68 4.76
N MET A 81 -23.20 -22.60 4.97
CA MET A 81 -23.77 -21.74 6.00
C MET A 81 -23.43 -22.18 7.43
N LYS A 82 -23.07 -23.46 7.67
CA LYS A 82 -22.58 -23.93 8.98
C LYS A 82 -21.30 -23.22 9.46
N VAL A 83 -20.53 -22.62 8.55
CA VAL A 83 -19.24 -21.98 8.84
C VAL A 83 -19.17 -20.52 8.37
N ASN A 84 -20.35 -19.89 8.19
CA ASN A 84 -20.50 -18.52 7.68
C ASN A 84 -19.98 -18.32 6.24
N GLY A 85 -20.02 -19.37 5.41
CA GLY A 85 -19.70 -19.29 3.99
C GLY A 85 -18.25 -18.94 3.67
N VAL A 86 -18.01 -18.43 2.45
CA VAL A 86 -16.68 -18.05 1.98
C VAL A 86 -16.30 -16.70 2.55
N GLN A 87 -15.20 -16.64 3.30
CA GLN A 87 -14.68 -15.39 3.84
C GLN A 87 -13.44 -14.94 3.05
N ILE A 88 -13.59 -13.84 2.32
CA ILE A 88 -12.55 -13.28 1.47
C ILE A 88 -11.75 -12.25 2.26
N PRO A 89 -10.40 -12.36 2.36
CA PRO A 89 -9.58 -11.33 3.00
C PRO A 89 -9.63 -10.03 2.20
N GLN A 90 -9.55 -8.89 2.88
CA GLN A 90 -9.43 -7.60 2.19
C GLN A 90 -7.98 -7.40 1.77
N ILE A 91 -7.75 -7.17 0.48
CA ILE A 91 -6.43 -6.84 -0.06
C ILE A 91 -6.40 -5.35 -0.39
N ARG A 92 -5.52 -4.59 0.24
CA ARG A 92 -5.37 -3.15 0.01
C ARG A 92 -4.29 -2.89 -1.04
N ILE A 93 -4.65 -2.10 -2.05
CA ILE A 93 -3.77 -1.72 -3.17
C ILE A 93 -3.88 -0.22 -3.54
N SER A 94 -4.48 0.58 -2.66
CA SER A 94 -4.76 1.99 -2.90
C SER A 94 -3.48 2.81 -3.06
N SER A 95 -2.45 2.52 -2.27
CA SER A 95 -1.17 3.23 -2.32
C SER A 95 -0.41 2.92 -3.60
N TRP A 96 -0.44 1.66 -4.06
CA TRP A 96 0.12 1.27 -5.35
C TRP A 96 -0.61 1.94 -6.52
N LYS A 97 -1.94 1.98 -6.48
CA LYS A 97 -2.73 2.63 -7.52
C LYS A 97 -2.45 4.12 -7.61
N ALA A 98 -2.25 4.79 -6.47
CA ALA A 98 -1.96 6.23 -6.43
C ALA A 98 -0.64 6.62 -7.12
N ILE A 99 0.33 5.69 -7.21
CA ILE A 99 1.62 5.92 -7.89
C ILE A 99 1.69 5.39 -9.31
N SER A 100 0.82 4.42 -9.67
CA SER A 100 0.78 3.84 -11.00
C SER A 100 -0.19 4.56 -11.96
N SER A 101 -0.95 5.55 -11.45
CA SER A 101 -1.95 6.30 -12.20
C SER A 101 -1.33 7.45 -12.99
#